data_AF-A0A2S7QB67-F1
#
_entry.id   AF-A0A2S7QB67-F1
#
_cell.length_a   1.000
_cell.length_b   1.000
_cell.length_c   1.000
_cell.angle_alpha   90.00
_cell.angle_beta   90.00
_cell.angle_gamma   90.00
#
_symmetry.space_group_name_H-M   'P 1'
#
loop_
_entity.id
_entity.type
_entity.pdbx_description
1 polymer ?
#
loop_
_entity_poly.entity_id
_entity_poly.type
_entity_poly.pdbx_seq_one_letter_code
_entity_poly.pdbx_strand_id
1 'polypeptide(L)'
;MSDQDGPKYVIDRILGGTASYDDIVGPGAPESSTPRERVWPAIPLEYCPPSPEIENAVKEVGYILEYLRRVLTPKPLPDDDLQLMSDYLLSLETRDDLTVHVLRQTEARSRIGLLKRILLDDDTTYNFESRAIALEKHWSSIESLTSKSTPQEMLADRRVAPLRAELPDDKPAGWKLDLGETRAAEAQRQLELNNIWKNRCIKYWTTVKPPRTIGWVPLVGDAWNKVPRSDLENGDLFFTPYFTPIWESFGLASMDASFWTDPNSTPEEEDEYRKNRSERSELTTLTLEMRKARKEYADSLGF
;
A
#
# COMPACT_ATOMS: atom_id res chain seq x y z
N MET A 1 -4.97 -1.86 47.98
CA MET A 1 -6.10 -1.48 47.12
C MET A 1 -6.10 -2.47 45.97
N SER A 2 -7.19 -3.21 45.81
CA SER A 2 -7.33 -4.25 44.79
C SER A 2 -7.47 -3.57 43.43
N ASP A 3 -6.44 -3.66 42.58
CA ASP A 3 -6.62 -3.42 41.15
C ASP A 3 -7.54 -4.52 40.64
N GLN A 4 -8.80 -4.15 40.40
CA GLN A 4 -9.73 -5.03 39.72
C GLN A 4 -9.23 -5.20 38.29
N ASP A 5 -8.75 -6.42 38.00
CA ASP A 5 -8.49 -6.96 36.68
C ASP A 5 -9.76 -6.76 35.83
N GLY A 6 -9.77 -5.69 35.04
CA GLY A 6 -10.77 -5.50 34.01
C GLY A 6 -10.61 -6.59 32.93
N PRO A 7 -11.68 -6.96 32.21
CA PRO A 7 -11.59 -7.96 31.16
C PRO A 7 -10.50 -7.57 30.14
N LYS A 8 -9.52 -8.45 29.97
CA LYS A 8 -8.36 -8.27 29.09
C LYS A 8 -8.75 -8.69 27.67
N TYR A 9 -8.95 -7.70 26.80
CA TYR A 9 -9.50 -7.89 25.45
C TYR A 9 -8.45 -8.36 24.44
N VAL A 10 -8.87 -9.22 23.51
CA VAL A 10 -8.13 -9.53 22.29
C VAL A 10 -8.90 -8.89 21.13
N ILE A 11 -8.25 -8.01 20.35
CA ILE A 11 -8.87 -7.40 19.18
C ILE A 11 -8.90 -8.45 18.06
N ASP A 12 -10.03 -9.14 17.93
CA ASP A 12 -10.33 -9.98 16.79
C ASP A 12 -11.48 -9.34 15.99
N ARG A 13 -11.10 -8.50 15.03
CA ARG A 13 -11.74 -8.20 13.73
C ARG A 13 -11.34 -6.82 13.25
N ILE A 14 -10.94 -6.76 11.98
CA ILE A 14 -10.56 -5.56 11.22
C ILE A 14 -11.69 -4.49 11.15
N LEU A 15 -12.90 -4.78 11.67
CA LEU A 15 -14.07 -3.89 11.64
C LEU A 15 -14.74 -3.66 13.01
N GLY A 16 -13.99 -3.65 14.12
CA GLY A 16 -14.44 -3.01 15.36
C GLY A 16 -15.35 -3.87 16.26
N GLY A 17 -14.87 -5.05 16.65
CA GLY A 17 -15.40 -5.79 17.79
C GLY A 17 -14.31 -6.04 18.83
N THR A 18 -14.60 -5.80 20.10
CA THR A 18 -13.78 -6.29 21.23
C THR A 18 -14.31 -7.67 21.60
N ALA A 19 -13.48 -8.71 21.47
CA ALA A 19 -13.78 -10.05 21.92
C ALA A 19 -13.04 -10.32 23.24
N SER A 20 -13.69 -11.01 24.19
CA SER A 20 -13.03 -11.44 25.42
C SER A 20 -12.10 -12.61 25.11
N TYR A 21 -10.95 -12.65 25.78
CA TYR A 21 -10.02 -13.78 25.72
C TYR A 21 -10.72 -15.13 25.98
N ASP A 22 -11.61 -15.17 26.97
CA ASP A 22 -12.34 -16.38 27.37
C ASP A 22 -13.29 -16.88 26.27
N ASP A 23 -13.76 -15.98 25.39
CA ASP A 23 -14.64 -16.32 24.27
C ASP A 23 -13.88 -16.97 23.10
N ILE A 24 -12.57 -16.72 22.98
CA ILE A 24 -11.74 -17.15 21.84
C ILE A 24 -10.94 -18.42 22.16
N VAL A 25 -10.33 -18.50 23.34
CA VAL A 25 -9.32 -19.53 23.67
C VAL A 25 -9.89 -20.66 24.51
N GLY A 26 -10.95 -20.40 25.28
CA GLY A 26 -11.39 -21.31 26.33
C GLY A 26 -10.32 -21.54 27.41
N PRO A 27 -10.60 -22.36 28.44
CA PRO A 27 -9.77 -22.48 29.65
C PRO A 27 -8.42 -23.22 29.48
N GLY A 28 -7.89 -23.36 28.25
CA GLY A 28 -6.83 -24.34 27.92
C GLY A 28 -5.42 -23.81 27.60
N ALA A 29 -5.16 -22.49 27.66
CA ALA A 29 -3.84 -21.98 27.28
C ALA A 29 -2.76 -22.25 28.35
N PRO A 30 -1.53 -22.62 27.96
CA PRO A 30 -0.45 -22.89 28.89
C PRO A 30 -0.02 -21.63 29.65
N GLU A 31 0.21 -21.77 30.95
CA GLU A 31 0.85 -20.75 31.79
C GLU A 31 2.38 -20.91 31.65
N SER A 32 3.08 -19.88 31.14
CA SER A 32 4.55 -19.74 31.04
C SER A 32 5.21 -20.06 29.69
N SER A 33 6.08 -19.14 29.24
CA SER A 33 7.24 -19.45 28.39
C SER A 33 8.53 -18.82 28.93
N THR A 34 9.60 -19.60 28.87
CA THR A 34 11.00 -19.19 29.11
C THR A 34 11.48 -18.15 28.08
N PRO A 35 12.46 -17.29 28.41
CA PRO A 35 12.92 -16.22 27.51
C PRO A 35 13.58 -16.83 26.27
N ARG A 36 12.94 -16.66 25.11
CA ARG A 36 13.51 -17.00 23.80
C ARG A 36 14.31 -15.81 23.24
N GLU A 37 15.35 -16.11 22.48
CA GLU A 37 16.19 -15.13 21.78
C GLU A 37 15.33 -14.26 20.86
N ARG A 38 15.35 -12.94 21.09
CA ARG A 38 14.46 -11.97 20.46
C ARG A 38 14.90 -11.69 19.03
N VAL A 39 14.37 -12.42 18.05
CA VAL A 39 14.55 -12.08 16.63
C VAL A 39 13.43 -11.13 16.20
N TRP A 40 13.77 -9.85 16.02
CA TRP A 40 12.87 -8.83 15.49
C TRP A 40 12.19 -9.34 14.21
N PRO A 41 10.85 -9.28 14.07
CA PRO A 41 10.21 -9.63 12.81
C PRO A 41 10.74 -8.77 11.65
N ALA A 42 10.79 -9.35 10.46
CA ALA A 42 11.21 -8.64 9.26
C ALA A 42 10.24 -7.48 8.95
N ILE A 43 10.79 -6.30 8.63
CA ILE A 43 10.03 -5.16 8.10
C ILE A 43 9.25 -5.65 6.86
N PRO A 44 7.96 -5.28 6.70
CA PRO A 44 7.18 -5.65 5.52
C PRO A 44 7.93 -5.31 4.24
N LEU A 45 7.94 -6.24 3.28
CA LEU A 45 8.67 -6.03 2.02
C LEU A 45 8.17 -4.76 1.31
N GLU A 46 6.87 -4.47 1.38
CA GLU A 46 6.26 -3.28 0.77
C GLU A 46 6.77 -1.96 1.35
N TYR A 47 7.41 -2.00 2.52
CA TYR A 47 7.98 -0.81 3.17
C TYR A 47 9.40 -0.54 2.67
N CYS A 48 10.03 -1.53 2.04
CA CYS A 48 11.32 -1.42 1.41
C CYS A 48 11.22 -0.82 0.00
N PRO A 49 12.31 -0.23 -0.54
CA PRO A 49 12.41 0.03 -1.96
C PRO A 49 12.11 -1.23 -2.78
N PRO A 50 11.50 -1.09 -3.97
CA PRO A 50 11.26 -2.23 -4.84
C PRO A 50 12.57 -2.87 -5.27
N SER A 51 12.56 -4.19 -5.48
CA SER A 51 13.71 -4.90 -6.04
C SER A 51 13.86 -4.59 -7.54
N PRO A 52 15.06 -4.79 -8.13
CA PRO A 52 15.30 -4.47 -9.54
C PRO A 52 14.34 -5.19 -10.51
N GLU A 53 13.84 -6.36 -10.14
CA GLU A 53 12.94 -7.17 -10.97
C GLU A 53 11.56 -6.53 -11.16
N ILE A 54 11.11 -5.73 -10.19
CA ILE A 54 9.77 -5.12 -10.18
C ILE A 54 9.80 -3.58 -10.22
N GLU A 55 10.98 -2.98 -10.14
CA GLU A 55 11.19 -1.53 -10.04
C GLU A 55 10.48 -0.77 -11.17
N ASN A 56 10.62 -1.24 -12.41
CA ASN A 56 9.97 -0.62 -13.57
C ASN A 56 8.44 -0.70 -13.49
N ALA A 57 7.89 -1.83 -13.03
CA ALA A 57 6.44 -1.96 -12.87
C ALA A 57 5.93 -1.03 -11.77
N VAL A 58 6.63 -0.93 -10.63
CA VAL A 58 6.28 0.01 -9.55
C VAL A 58 6.33 1.46 -10.02
N LYS A 59 7.38 1.83 -10.76
CA LYS A 59 7.55 3.17 -11.35
C LYS A 59 6.38 3.54 -12.26
N GLU A 60 6.11 2.71 -13.26
CA GLU A 60 5.11 3.01 -14.28
C GLU A 60 3.70 2.97 -13.70
N VAL A 61 3.34 1.92 -12.93
CA VAL A 61 2.00 1.82 -12.31
C VAL A 61 1.77 2.96 -11.32
N GLY A 62 2.77 3.28 -10.50
CA GLY A 62 2.71 4.39 -9.55
C GLY A 62 2.44 5.73 -10.25
N TYR A 63 3.16 5.99 -11.35
CA TYR A 63 2.97 7.18 -12.17
C TYR A 63 1.57 7.24 -12.79
N ILE A 64 1.14 6.17 -13.45
CA ILE A 64 -0.16 6.11 -14.12
C ILE A 64 -1.30 6.39 -13.14
N LEU A 65 -1.29 5.72 -11.98
CA LEU A 65 -2.31 5.91 -10.96
C LEU A 65 -2.33 7.34 -10.42
N GLU A 66 -1.16 7.95 -10.19
CA GLU A 66 -1.06 9.32 -9.71
C GLU A 66 -1.52 10.34 -10.76
N TYR A 67 -1.11 10.15 -12.02
CA TYR A 67 -1.51 11.00 -13.13
C TYR A 67 -3.03 10.98 -13.32
N LEU A 68 -3.64 9.79 -13.40
CA LEU A 68 -5.09 9.61 -13.48
C LEU A 68 -5.79 10.32 -12.33
N ARG A 69 -5.24 10.22 -11.11
CA ARG A 69 -5.78 10.89 -9.91
C ARG A 69 -5.76 12.41 -10.07
N ARG A 70 -4.74 12.95 -10.73
CA ARG A 70 -4.55 14.39 -10.91
C ARG A 70 -5.47 14.96 -11.98
N VAL A 71 -5.67 14.23 -13.08
CA VAL A 71 -6.35 14.77 -14.27
C VAL A 71 -7.84 14.42 -14.33
N LEU A 72 -8.26 13.27 -13.79
CA LEU A 72 -9.67 12.90 -13.86
C LEU A 72 -10.52 13.80 -12.95
N THR A 73 -11.66 14.21 -13.48
CA THR A 73 -12.69 15.02 -12.82
C THR A 73 -14.06 14.38 -13.05
N PRO A 74 -15.08 14.64 -12.21
CA PRO A 74 -16.41 14.02 -12.35
C PRO A 74 -17.13 14.37 -13.66
N LYS A 75 -16.73 15.45 -14.33
CA LYS A 75 -17.13 15.77 -15.70
C LYS A 75 -15.88 16.03 -16.54
N PRO A 76 -15.85 15.59 -17.81
CA PRO A 76 -14.67 15.76 -18.65
C PRO A 76 -14.63 17.21 -19.13
N LEU A 77 -13.44 17.81 -19.11
CA LEU A 77 -13.25 19.16 -19.60
C LEU A 77 -12.92 19.14 -21.10
N PRO A 78 -13.23 20.20 -21.88
CA PRO A 78 -13.03 20.21 -23.33
C PRO A 78 -11.60 19.92 -23.78
N ASP A 79 -10.61 20.30 -22.97
CA ASP A 79 -9.18 20.12 -23.25
C ASP A 79 -8.61 18.79 -22.72
N ASP A 80 -9.46 17.91 -22.16
CA ASP A 80 -9.00 16.64 -21.62
C ASP A 80 -8.70 15.64 -22.73
N ASP A 81 -7.49 15.07 -22.68
CA ASP A 81 -7.09 13.96 -23.52
C ASP A 81 -7.67 12.64 -22.96
N LEU A 82 -8.97 12.43 -23.22
CA LEU A 82 -9.69 11.24 -22.75
C LEU A 82 -9.14 9.95 -23.38
N GLN A 83 -8.58 10.03 -24.58
CA GLN A 83 -7.93 8.88 -25.22
C GLN A 83 -6.70 8.46 -24.42
N LEU A 84 -5.83 9.41 -24.06
CA LEU A 84 -4.66 9.13 -23.21
C LEU A 84 -5.05 8.57 -21.84
N MET A 85 -6.10 9.11 -21.21
CA MET A 85 -6.60 8.57 -19.93
C MET A 85 -7.13 7.13 -20.09
N SER A 86 -7.80 6.84 -21.20
CA SER A 86 -8.28 5.50 -21.53
C SER A 86 -7.13 4.52 -21.77
N ASP A 87 -6.07 4.98 -22.44
CA ASP A 87 -4.85 4.23 -22.69
C ASP A 87 -4.08 3.94 -21.40
N TYR A 88 -4.05 4.88 -20.45
CA TYR A 88 -3.51 4.67 -19.12
C TYR A 88 -4.23 3.54 -18.36
N LEU A 89 -5.57 3.57 -18.34
CA LEU A 89 -6.34 2.46 -17.75
C LEU A 89 -6.10 1.15 -18.50
N LEU A 90 -5.99 1.19 -19.82
CA LEU A 90 -5.80 -0.03 -20.61
C LEU A 90 -4.45 -0.68 -20.30
N SER A 91 -3.41 0.13 -20.11
CA SER A 91 -2.10 -0.33 -19.66
C SER A 91 -2.24 -1.07 -18.32
N LEU A 92 -2.96 -0.51 -17.34
CA LEU A 92 -3.19 -1.19 -16.05
C LEU A 92 -3.99 -2.50 -16.18
N GLU A 93 -4.92 -2.59 -17.14
CA GLU A 93 -5.78 -3.76 -17.36
C GLU A 93 -5.06 -4.94 -18.02
N THR A 94 -3.99 -4.68 -18.76
CA THR A 94 -3.42 -5.63 -19.73
C THR A 94 -2.00 -6.07 -19.39
N ARG A 95 -1.35 -5.38 -18.45
CA ARG A 95 0.01 -5.71 -17.96
C ARG A 95 0.12 -7.11 -17.39
N ASP A 96 1.15 -7.83 -17.82
CA ASP A 96 1.52 -9.18 -17.41
C ASP A 96 2.73 -9.21 -16.45
N ASP A 97 3.33 -8.04 -16.19
CA ASP A 97 4.47 -7.84 -15.30
C ASP A 97 4.06 -7.44 -13.87
N LEU A 98 2.75 -7.39 -13.60
CA LEU A 98 2.25 -7.08 -12.27
C LEU A 98 2.44 -8.26 -11.34
N THR A 99 2.85 -7.95 -10.12
CA THR A 99 2.91 -8.90 -9.02
C THR A 99 2.14 -8.36 -7.83
N VAL A 100 1.84 -9.22 -6.86
CA VAL A 100 1.19 -8.79 -5.60
C VAL A 100 2.03 -7.71 -4.92
N HIS A 101 3.35 -7.84 -5.00
CA HIS A 101 4.26 -6.85 -4.45
C HIS A 101 4.16 -5.49 -5.16
N VAL A 102 4.08 -5.46 -6.50
CA VAL A 102 3.86 -4.23 -7.27
C VAL A 102 2.56 -3.53 -6.84
N LEU A 103 1.47 -4.30 -6.69
CA LEU A 103 0.18 -3.75 -6.28
C LEU A 103 0.23 -3.12 -4.88
N ARG A 104 0.91 -3.77 -3.92
CA ARG A 104 1.08 -3.24 -2.56
C ARG A 104 1.99 -2.01 -2.52
N GLN A 105 3.13 -2.05 -3.22
CA GLN A 105 4.09 -0.95 -3.32
C GLN A 105 3.48 0.35 -3.85
N THR A 106 2.55 0.22 -4.79
CA THR A 106 1.88 1.36 -5.43
C THR A 106 0.54 1.71 -4.79
N GLU A 107 0.12 0.99 -3.74
CA GLU A 107 -1.21 1.09 -3.13
C GLU A 107 -2.33 1.03 -4.19
N ALA A 108 -2.15 0.17 -5.20
CA ALA A 108 -2.89 0.19 -6.46
C ALA A 108 -4.40 0.17 -6.23
N ARG A 109 -4.87 -0.73 -5.35
CA ARG A 109 -6.27 -0.86 -4.96
C ARG A 109 -6.85 0.43 -4.36
N SER A 110 -6.16 1.03 -3.40
CA SER A 110 -6.62 2.25 -2.73
C SER A 110 -6.67 3.41 -3.72
N ARG A 111 -5.68 3.51 -4.61
CA ARG A 111 -5.62 4.57 -5.62
C ARG A 111 -6.68 4.42 -6.70
N ILE A 112 -6.90 3.21 -7.23
CA ILE A 112 -7.99 2.98 -8.21
C ILE A 112 -9.37 3.15 -7.59
N GLY A 113 -9.55 2.79 -6.32
CA GLY A 113 -10.79 3.04 -5.58
C GLY A 113 -11.07 4.54 -5.36
N LEU A 114 -10.03 5.37 -5.25
CA LEU A 114 -10.19 6.83 -5.28
C LEU A 114 -10.57 7.33 -6.68
N LEU A 115 -9.98 6.76 -7.73
CA LEU A 115 -10.34 7.10 -9.12
C LEU A 115 -11.83 6.86 -9.34
N LYS A 116 -12.36 5.70 -8.96
CA LYS A 116 -13.80 5.40 -9.02
C LYS A 116 -14.69 6.53 -8.46
N ARG A 117 -14.30 7.16 -7.35
CA ARG A 117 -15.09 8.23 -6.71
C ARG A 117 -15.01 9.58 -7.43
N ILE A 118 -13.95 9.79 -8.20
CA ILE A 118 -13.67 11.02 -8.94
C ILE A 118 -14.22 10.91 -10.37
N LEU A 119 -14.45 9.70 -10.85
CA LEU A 119 -14.69 9.40 -12.24
C LEU A 119 -16.06 9.85 -12.75
N LEU A 120 -16.06 10.04 -14.06
CA LEU A 120 -17.18 10.37 -14.93
C LEU A 120 -18.30 9.36 -14.76
N ASP A 121 -19.56 9.82 -14.77
CA ASP A 121 -20.69 8.92 -15.07
C ASP A 121 -20.33 8.15 -16.36
N ASP A 122 -20.63 6.85 -16.39
CA ASP A 122 -20.27 5.92 -17.47
C ASP A 122 -20.83 6.29 -18.86
N ASP A 123 -21.53 7.43 -19.01
CA ASP A 123 -22.04 8.02 -20.25
C ASP A 123 -20.95 8.45 -21.26
N THR A 124 -19.69 8.02 -21.09
CA THR A 124 -18.59 8.33 -22.03
C THR A 124 -18.16 7.11 -22.84
N THR A 125 -17.65 7.36 -24.05
CA THR A 125 -17.15 6.33 -24.98
C THR A 125 -16.13 5.35 -24.37
N TYR A 126 -15.43 5.74 -23.30
CA TYR A 126 -14.32 4.99 -22.73
C TYR A 126 -14.65 4.19 -21.46
N ASN A 127 -15.88 4.30 -20.93
CA ASN A 127 -16.38 3.53 -19.77
C ASN A 127 -15.44 3.58 -18.55
N PHE A 128 -14.98 4.77 -18.16
CA PHE A 128 -13.92 4.91 -17.15
C PHE A 128 -14.32 4.35 -15.78
N GLU A 129 -15.53 4.60 -15.30
CA GLU A 129 -15.97 4.15 -13.98
C GLU A 129 -16.08 2.63 -13.95
N SER A 130 -16.78 2.04 -14.91
CA SER A 130 -16.89 0.59 -15.07
C SER A 130 -15.53 -0.10 -15.11
N ARG A 131 -14.54 0.47 -15.82
CA ARG A 131 -13.18 -0.06 -15.90
C ARG A 131 -12.42 0.04 -14.59
N ALA A 132 -12.52 1.18 -13.89
CA ALA A 132 -11.92 1.35 -12.57
C ALA A 132 -12.54 0.40 -11.53
N ILE A 133 -13.87 0.19 -11.56
CA ILE A 133 -14.57 -0.78 -10.71
C ILE A 133 -14.07 -2.20 -10.98
N ALA A 134 -13.94 -2.58 -12.25
CA ALA A 134 -13.46 -3.90 -12.63
C ALA A 134 -12.01 -4.13 -12.16
N LEU A 135 -11.13 -3.15 -12.34
CA LEU A 135 -9.75 -3.17 -11.83
C LEU A 135 -9.70 -3.27 -10.30
N GLU A 136 -10.46 -2.45 -9.59
CA GLU A 136 -10.53 -2.48 -8.12
C GLU A 136 -10.97 -3.87 -7.63
N LYS A 137 -12.03 -4.43 -8.23
CA LYS A 137 -12.54 -5.75 -7.89
C LYS A 137 -11.52 -6.85 -8.16
N HIS A 138 -10.85 -6.78 -9.32
CA HIS A 138 -9.81 -7.72 -9.72
C HIS A 138 -8.66 -7.75 -8.72
N TRP A 139 -8.04 -6.59 -8.46
CA TRP A 139 -6.92 -6.48 -7.52
C TRP A 139 -7.32 -6.80 -6.08
N SER A 140 -8.53 -6.43 -5.65
CA SER A 140 -9.07 -6.81 -4.33
C SER A 140 -9.23 -8.33 -4.18
N SER A 141 -9.66 -9.02 -5.24
CA SER A 141 -9.77 -10.49 -5.22
C SER A 141 -8.41 -11.15 -5.06
N ILE A 142 -7.37 -10.60 -5.70
CA ILE A 142 -5.99 -11.08 -5.60
C ILE A 142 -5.44 -10.88 -4.19
N GLU A 143 -5.61 -9.69 -3.60
CA GLU A 143 -5.21 -9.43 -2.22
C GLU A 143 -5.90 -10.41 -1.24
N SER A 144 -7.19 -10.66 -1.45
CA SER A 144 -7.99 -11.57 -0.61
C SER A 144 -7.59 -13.04 -0.76
N LEU A 145 -7.05 -13.44 -1.92
CA LEU A 145 -6.47 -14.77 -2.12
C LEU A 145 -5.12 -14.88 -1.42
N THR A 146 -4.34 -13.79 -1.40
CA THR A 146 -3.02 -13.78 -0.75
C THR A 146 -3.10 -13.78 0.77
N SER A 147 -4.19 -13.28 1.37
CA SER A 147 -4.40 -13.32 2.82
C SER A 147 -4.74 -14.71 3.37
N LYS A 148 -5.05 -15.68 2.49
CA LYS A 148 -5.32 -17.08 2.84
C LYS A 148 -4.13 -18.01 2.57
N SER A 149 -3.01 -17.47 2.10
CA SER A 149 -1.82 -18.23 1.75
C SER A 149 -1.01 -18.63 2.99
N THR A 150 -0.25 -19.72 2.88
CA THR A 150 0.74 -20.10 3.91
C THR A 150 1.87 -19.05 4.01
N PRO A 151 2.61 -18.96 5.12
CA PRO A 151 3.71 -17.99 5.28
C PRO A 151 4.75 -18.05 4.14
N GLN A 152 5.11 -19.25 3.68
CA GLN A 152 6.05 -19.43 2.56
C GLN A 152 5.47 -18.93 1.23
N GLU A 153 4.17 -19.08 1.03
CA GLU A 153 3.46 -18.58 -0.14
C GLU A 153 3.16 -17.08 -0.09
N MET A 154 3.07 -16.49 1.11
CA MET A 154 2.98 -15.04 1.31
C MET A 154 4.31 -14.34 0.99
N LEU A 155 5.43 -15.04 1.16
CA LEU A 155 6.78 -14.55 0.84
C LEU A 155 7.14 -14.67 -0.64
N ALA A 156 6.48 -15.56 -1.38
CA ALA A 156 6.68 -15.68 -2.83
C ALA A 156 5.91 -14.57 -3.55
N ASP A 157 6.63 -13.71 -4.28
CA ASP A 157 5.98 -12.69 -5.10
C ASP A 157 5.18 -13.34 -6.24
N ARG A 158 3.85 -13.31 -6.14
CA ARG A 158 2.95 -13.98 -7.08
C ARG A 158 2.63 -13.05 -8.24
N ARG A 159 2.74 -13.59 -9.46
CA ARG A 159 2.27 -12.90 -10.67
C ARG A 159 0.76 -12.66 -10.59
N VAL A 160 0.36 -11.49 -11.06
CA VAL A 160 -1.02 -11.07 -11.20
C VAL A 160 -1.42 -11.26 -12.65
N ALA A 161 -2.49 -12.03 -12.87
CA ALA A 161 -3.05 -12.15 -14.21
C ALA A 161 -3.62 -10.80 -14.68
N PRO A 162 -3.49 -10.44 -15.97
CA PRO A 162 -4.17 -9.29 -16.53
C PRO A 162 -5.68 -9.37 -16.33
N LEU A 163 -6.35 -8.22 -16.19
CA LEU A 163 -7.82 -8.17 -16.17
C LEU A 163 -8.38 -8.43 -17.58
N ARG A 164 -7.73 -7.89 -18.61
CA ARG A 164 -8.12 -8.07 -20.01
C ARG A 164 -7.04 -8.85 -20.75
N ALA A 165 -7.39 -10.04 -21.21
CA ALA A 165 -6.57 -10.85 -22.10
C ALA A 165 -6.84 -10.52 -23.59
N GLU A 166 -8.07 -10.05 -23.89
CA GLU A 166 -8.47 -9.59 -25.22
C GLU A 166 -8.16 -8.10 -25.35
N LEU A 167 -7.29 -7.78 -26.30
CA LEU A 167 -6.86 -6.43 -26.61
C LEU A 167 -7.51 -5.96 -27.92
N PRO A 168 -7.62 -4.64 -28.13
CA PRO A 168 -7.82 -4.09 -29.47
C PRO A 168 -6.81 -4.70 -30.46
N ASP A 169 -7.23 -4.96 -31.71
CA ASP A 169 -6.44 -5.67 -32.73
C ASP A 169 -5.05 -5.03 -32.99
N ASP A 170 -4.89 -3.75 -32.67
CA ASP A 170 -3.66 -2.98 -32.82
C ASP A 170 -2.67 -3.13 -31.64
N LYS A 171 -3.02 -3.85 -30.57
CA LYS A 171 -2.22 -3.94 -29.34
C LYS A 171 -1.80 -5.37 -29.00
N PRO A 172 -0.50 -5.63 -28.76
CA PRO A 172 0.01 -6.97 -28.43
C PRO A 172 -0.34 -7.40 -27.01
N ALA A 173 -0.46 -8.70 -26.75
CA ALA A 173 -0.63 -9.26 -25.40
C ALA A 173 0.43 -8.69 -24.42
N GLY A 174 -0.01 -8.32 -23.22
CA GLY A 174 0.88 -7.67 -22.23
C GLY A 174 1.19 -6.20 -22.54
N TRP A 175 0.37 -5.53 -23.35
CA TRP A 175 0.60 -4.16 -23.78
C TRP A 175 0.85 -3.20 -22.61
N LYS A 176 1.86 -2.34 -22.79
CA LYS A 176 2.24 -1.28 -21.85
C LYS A 176 2.27 0.02 -22.62
N LEU A 177 1.62 1.04 -22.06
CA LEU A 177 1.74 2.39 -22.60
C LEU A 177 3.18 2.88 -22.45
N ASP A 178 3.78 3.31 -23.56
CA ASP A 178 5.02 4.08 -23.52
C ASP A 178 4.75 5.47 -22.95
N LEU A 179 5.38 5.78 -21.82
CA LEU A 179 5.24 7.07 -21.16
C LEU A 179 5.86 8.22 -21.97
N GLY A 180 6.82 7.91 -22.84
CA GLY A 180 7.69 8.89 -23.50
C GLY A 180 8.71 9.50 -22.53
N GLU A 181 9.71 10.20 -23.07
CA GLU A 181 10.88 10.66 -22.31
C GLU A 181 10.51 11.52 -21.09
N THR A 182 9.64 12.53 -21.28
CA THR A 182 9.28 13.47 -20.21
C THR A 182 8.57 12.80 -19.03
N ARG A 183 7.57 11.95 -19.31
CA ARG A 183 6.80 11.28 -18.25
C ARG A 183 7.59 10.14 -17.62
N ALA A 184 8.44 9.47 -18.39
CA ALA A 184 9.38 8.49 -17.84
C ALA A 184 10.38 9.13 -16.87
N ALA A 185 10.90 10.33 -17.18
CA ALA A 185 11.77 11.08 -16.29
C ALA A 185 11.04 11.53 -15.01
N GLU A 186 9.79 12.01 -15.14
CA GLU A 186 8.95 12.35 -13.98
C GLU A 186 8.68 11.12 -13.09
N ALA A 187 8.32 9.99 -13.70
CA ALA A 187 8.10 8.72 -12.99
C ALA A 187 9.36 8.24 -12.27
N GLN A 188 10.53 8.36 -12.92
CA GLN A 188 11.81 8.03 -12.32
C GLN A 188 12.11 8.92 -11.10
N ARG A 189 11.90 10.24 -11.22
CA ARG A 189 12.14 11.16 -10.10
C ARG A 189 11.21 10.88 -8.92
N GLN A 190 9.94 10.58 -9.17
CA GLN A 190 9.00 10.18 -8.13
C GLN A 190 9.44 8.89 -7.41
N LEU A 191 9.93 7.89 -8.15
CA LEU A 191 10.45 6.66 -7.58
C LEU A 191 11.69 6.93 -6.70
N GLU A 192 12.65 7.73 -7.16
CA GLU A 192 13.85 8.11 -6.41
C GLU A 192 13.51 8.77 -5.07
N LEU A 193 12.64 9.80 -5.11
CA LEU A 193 12.19 10.49 -3.90
C LEU A 193 11.49 9.53 -2.93
N ASN A 194 10.73 8.56 -3.44
CA ASN A 194 10.09 7.56 -2.61
C ASN A 194 11.09 6.56 -2.02
N ASN A 195 12.11 6.14 -2.77
CA ASN A 195 13.15 5.23 -2.29
C ASN A 195 14.01 5.88 -1.21
N ILE A 196 14.38 7.16 -1.37
CA ILE A 196 15.09 7.94 -0.34
C ILE A 196 14.28 7.98 0.95
N TRP A 197 12.97 8.27 0.83
CA TRP A 197 12.03 8.27 1.94
C TRP A 197 11.94 6.90 2.64
N LYS A 198 11.78 5.82 1.88
CA LYS A 198 11.71 4.45 2.41
C LYS A 198 13.00 4.04 3.10
N ASN A 199 14.15 4.36 2.52
CA ASN A 199 15.45 4.08 3.14
C ASN A 199 15.62 4.80 4.48
N ARG A 200 15.17 6.06 4.58
CA ARG A 200 15.17 6.78 5.86
C ARG A 200 14.29 6.08 6.88
N CYS A 201 13.09 5.64 6.48
CA CYS A 201 12.17 4.92 7.34
C CYS A 201 12.76 3.60 7.82
N ILE A 202 13.38 2.80 6.94
CA ILE A 202 14.06 1.56 7.31
C ILE A 202 15.17 1.84 8.32
N LYS A 203 15.99 2.86 8.09
CA LYS A 203 17.05 3.23 9.01
C LYS A 203 16.49 3.59 10.39
N TYR A 204 15.41 4.37 10.44
CA TYR A 204 14.71 4.68 11.69
C TYR A 204 14.17 3.42 12.37
N TRP A 205 13.50 2.55 11.61
CA TRP A 205 12.85 1.36 12.16
C TRP A 205 13.82 0.31 12.67
N THR A 206 15.00 0.23 12.07
CA THR A 206 16.06 -0.72 12.47
C THR A 206 16.94 -0.20 13.61
N THR A 207 16.98 1.11 13.86
CA THR A 207 17.87 1.70 14.87
C THR A 207 17.16 2.34 16.06
N VAL A 208 15.95 2.86 15.87
CA VAL A 208 15.20 3.59 16.90
C VAL A 208 14.02 2.77 17.38
N LYS A 209 13.05 2.56 16.49
CA LYS A 209 11.81 1.89 16.85
C LYS A 209 11.16 1.29 15.62
N PRO A 210 10.80 0.00 15.63
CA PRO A 210 10.05 -0.67 14.57
C PRO A 210 8.70 -0.02 14.23
N PRO A 211 8.08 -0.36 13.08
CA PRO A 211 6.66 -0.13 12.87
C PRO A 211 5.82 -0.77 13.99
N ARG A 212 4.68 -0.20 14.31
CA ARG A 212 3.76 -0.80 15.28
C ARG A 212 3.01 -1.96 14.64
N THR A 213 2.88 -3.07 15.38
CA THR A 213 1.91 -4.12 15.06
C THR A 213 0.54 -3.73 15.61
N ILE A 214 -0.48 -3.74 14.75
CA ILE A 214 -1.87 -3.38 15.08
C ILE A 214 -2.75 -4.60 15.32
N GLY A 215 -2.25 -5.80 15.00
CA GLY A 215 -2.96 -7.05 15.22
C GLY A 215 -2.14 -8.25 14.78
N TRP A 216 -2.75 -9.43 14.84
CA TRP A 216 -2.09 -10.70 14.54
C TRP A 216 -3.02 -11.59 13.73
N VAL A 217 -2.49 -12.27 12.72
CA VAL A 217 -3.22 -13.27 11.95
C VAL A 217 -2.75 -14.66 12.37
N PRO A 218 -3.65 -15.54 12.85
CA PRO A 218 -3.30 -16.93 13.13
C PRO A 218 -3.02 -17.69 11.81
N LEU A 219 -1.93 -18.43 11.79
CA LEU A 219 -1.52 -19.27 10.65
C LEU A 219 -2.17 -20.65 10.66
N VAL A 220 -2.70 -21.07 11.81
CA VAL A 220 -3.39 -22.34 12.01
C VAL A 220 -4.63 -22.12 12.89
N GLY A 221 -5.69 -22.90 12.66
CA GLY A 221 -6.97 -22.69 13.34
C GLY A 221 -6.93 -22.83 14.88
N ASP A 222 -5.92 -23.52 15.41
CA ASP A 222 -5.69 -23.72 16.85
C ASP A 222 -4.52 -22.87 17.39
N ALA A 223 -4.04 -21.87 16.62
CA ALA A 223 -2.86 -21.06 16.98
C ALA A 223 -2.99 -20.42 18.36
N TRP A 224 -4.19 -19.93 18.70
CA TRP A 224 -4.49 -19.28 19.98
C TRP A 224 -4.28 -20.21 21.19
N ASN A 225 -4.45 -21.52 21.02
CA ASN A 225 -4.26 -22.50 22.10
C ASN A 225 -2.80 -22.93 22.29
N LYS A 226 -1.91 -22.57 21.35
CA LYS A 226 -0.51 -22.99 21.31
C LYS A 226 0.46 -21.98 21.92
N VAL A 227 -0.04 -20.81 22.29
CA VAL A 227 0.77 -19.71 22.83
C VAL A 227 0.45 -19.53 24.32
N PRO A 228 1.44 -19.22 25.16
CA PRO A 228 1.19 -18.91 26.56
C PRO A 228 0.21 -17.76 26.73
N ARG A 229 -0.64 -17.87 27.76
CA ARG A 229 -1.62 -16.82 28.10
C ARG A 229 -0.97 -15.45 28.31
N SER A 230 0.21 -15.41 28.92
CA SER A 230 0.97 -14.17 29.14
C SER A 230 1.29 -13.42 27.85
N ASP A 231 1.61 -14.15 26.78
CA ASP A 231 2.05 -13.56 25.52
C ASP A 231 0.84 -13.02 24.74
N LEU A 232 -0.30 -13.70 24.87
CA LEU A 232 -1.60 -13.26 24.36
C LEU A 232 -2.10 -11.99 25.07
N GLU A 233 -2.03 -11.94 26.41
CA GLU A 233 -2.44 -10.79 27.20
C GLU A 233 -1.56 -9.55 26.96
N ASN A 234 -0.26 -9.75 26.73
CA ASN A 234 0.68 -8.67 26.43
C ASN A 234 0.69 -8.27 24.94
N GLY A 235 0.01 -9.03 24.06
CA GLY A 235 0.02 -8.81 22.62
C GLY A 235 1.38 -9.02 21.95
N ASP A 236 2.31 -9.72 22.63
CA ASP A 236 3.68 -9.97 22.18
C ASP A 236 3.78 -11.35 21.52
N LEU A 237 3.23 -11.46 20.29
CA LEU A 237 3.22 -12.70 19.53
C LEU A 237 4.37 -12.78 18.50
N PHE A 238 5.31 -11.84 18.53
CA PHE A 238 6.40 -11.69 17.56
C PHE A 238 7.25 -12.94 17.40
N PHE A 239 7.40 -13.72 18.47
CA PHE A 239 8.29 -14.88 18.51
C PHE A 239 7.54 -16.21 18.42
N THR A 240 6.25 -16.15 18.07
CA THR A 240 5.40 -17.33 17.92
C THR A 240 5.35 -17.74 16.45
N PRO A 241 5.64 -19.00 16.10
CA PRO A 241 5.61 -19.45 14.70
C PRO A 241 4.17 -19.62 14.16
N TYR A 242 3.16 -19.35 14.98
CA TYR A 242 1.75 -19.57 14.67
C TYR A 242 1.01 -18.29 14.30
N PHE A 243 1.66 -17.13 14.38
CA PHE A 243 1.06 -15.83 14.10
C PHE A 243 1.93 -15.00 13.17
N THR A 244 1.28 -14.22 12.32
CA THR A 244 1.92 -13.18 11.50
C THR A 244 1.46 -11.81 11.97
N PRO A 245 2.37 -10.83 12.17
CA PRO A 245 1.96 -9.49 12.57
C PRO A 245 1.19 -8.80 11.45
N ILE A 246 0.11 -8.13 11.82
CA ILE A 246 -0.53 -7.10 11.01
C ILE A 246 0.14 -5.78 11.39
N TRP A 247 0.90 -5.22 10.47
CA TRP A 247 1.58 -3.94 10.67
C TRP A 247 0.63 -2.76 10.47
N GLU A 248 0.84 -1.68 11.23
CA GLU A 248 0.23 -0.39 10.91
C GLU A 248 0.68 0.03 9.50
N SER A 249 -0.14 0.79 8.76
CA SER A 249 0.19 1.18 7.39
C SER A 249 1.51 1.95 7.30
N PHE A 250 2.19 1.86 6.14
CA PHE A 250 3.44 2.58 5.88
C PHE A 250 3.33 4.07 6.23
N GLY A 251 2.23 4.72 5.82
CA GLY A 251 1.98 6.12 6.11
C GLY A 251 2.04 6.45 7.61
N LEU A 252 1.39 5.65 8.45
CA LEU A 252 1.40 5.83 9.91
C LEU A 252 2.77 5.48 10.51
N ALA A 253 3.35 4.33 10.12
CA ALA A 253 4.67 3.89 10.60
C ALA A 253 5.79 4.89 10.29
N SER A 254 5.64 5.64 9.19
CA SER A 254 6.64 6.56 8.69
C SER A 254 6.52 7.98 9.26
N MET A 255 5.50 8.27 10.08
CA MET A 255 5.31 9.59 10.69
C MET A 255 6.50 9.98 11.57
N ASP A 256 6.92 9.10 12.48
CA ASP A 256 8.04 9.39 13.39
C ASP A 256 9.37 9.50 12.62
N ALA A 257 9.58 8.62 11.62
CA ALA A 257 10.73 8.67 10.74
C ALA A 257 10.82 9.98 9.93
N SER A 258 9.68 10.66 9.69
CA SER A 258 9.64 11.95 8.98
C SER A 258 10.40 13.03 9.69
N PHE A 259 10.35 13.04 11.02
CA PHE A 259 10.89 14.09 11.87
C PHE A 259 12.17 13.67 12.58
N TRP A 260 12.59 12.42 12.37
CA TRP A 260 13.83 11.91 12.92
C TRP A 260 15.03 12.44 12.16
N THR A 261 16.02 12.95 12.91
CA THR A 261 17.39 13.23 12.44
C THR A 261 18.27 12.04 12.80
N ASP A 262 18.97 11.47 11.82
CA ASP A 262 19.87 10.36 12.10
C ASP A 262 21.14 10.88 12.78
N PRO A 263 21.44 10.43 14.01
CA PRO A 263 22.63 10.90 14.74
C PRO A 263 23.94 10.54 14.03
N ASN A 264 23.92 9.58 13.11
CA ASN A 264 25.10 9.16 12.35
C ASN A 264 25.18 9.79 10.96
N SER A 265 24.20 10.61 10.54
CA SER A 265 24.25 11.29 9.24
C SER A 265 25.09 12.55 9.32
N THR A 266 25.80 12.82 8.24
CA THR A 266 26.52 14.08 8.03
C THR A 266 25.53 15.25 7.84
N PRO A 267 25.93 16.50 8.12
CA PRO A 267 25.10 17.67 7.83
C PRO A 267 24.64 17.72 6.36
N GLU A 268 25.51 17.33 5.43
CA GLU A 268 25.23 17.30 3.99
C GLU A 268 24.13 16.29 3.63
N GLU A 269 24.19 15.07 4.20
CA GLU A 269 23.15 14.05 4.00
C GLU A 269 21.80 14.50 4.56
N GLU A 270 21.78 15.20 5.69
CA GLU A 270 20.56 15.76 6.29
C GLU A 270 20.02 16.96 5.51
N ASP A 271 20.87 17.80 4.93
CA ASP A 271 20.47 18.87 4.01
C ASP A 271 19.86 18.29 2.73
N GLU A 272 20.49 17.28 2.14
CA GLU A 272 19.98 16.59 0.95
C GLU A 272 18.62 15.93 1.22
N TYR A 273 18.49 15.24 2.36
CA TYR A 273 17.21 14.66 2.75
C TYR A 273 16.12 15.71 2.95
N ARG A 274 16.42 16.84 3.61
CA ARG A 274 15.48 17.96 3.76
C ARG A 274 15.05 18.53 2.41
N LYS A 275 15.97 18.67 1.46
CA LYS A 275 15.67 19.10 0.09
C LYS A 275 14.73 18.11 -0.59
N ASN A 276 15.03 16.81 -0.55
CA ASN A 276 14.18 15.76 -1.15
C ASN A 276 12.78 15.71 -0.51
N ARG A 277 12.69 15.94 0.81
CA ARG A 277 11.40 16.06 1.51
C ARG A 277 10.61 17.29 1.04
N SER A 278 11.27 18.43 0.85
CA SER A 278 10.65 19.65 0.30
C SER A 278 10.08 19.38 -1.08
N GLU A 279 10.88 18.79 -1.97
CA GLU A 279 10.47 18.49 -3.35
C GLU A 279 9.26 17.55 -3.40
N ARG A 280 9.23 16.51 -2.56
CA ARG A 280 8.06 15.62 -2.44
C ARG A 280 6.81 16.37 -1.96
N SER A 281 6.97 17.32 -1.03
CA SER A 281 5.87 18.17 -0.57
C SER A 281 5.39 19.09 -1.69
N GLU A 282 6.30 19.68 -2.46
CA GLU A 282 6.00 20.55 -3.61
C GLU A 282 5.22 19.81 -4.69
N LEU A 283 5.59 18.57 -5.03
CA LEU A 283 4.82 17.73 -5.96
C LEU A 283 3.38 17.48 -5.47
N THR A 284 3.20 17.29 -4.16
CA THR A 284 1.88 17.12 -3.56
C THR A 284 1.06 18.41 -3.66
N THR A 285 1.68 19.55 -3.32
CA THR A 285 1.06 20.87 -3.43
C THR A 285 0.66 21.19 -4.87
N LEU A 286 1.57 20.99 -5.83
CA LEU A 286 1.31 21.18 -7.25
C LEU A 286 0.11 20.35 -7.72
N THR A 287 0.03 19.09 -7.28
CA THR A 287 -1.11 18.22 -7.60
C THR A 287 -2.43 18.78 -7.07
N LEU A 288 -2.45 19.33 -5.86
CA LEU A 288 -3.64 19.96 -5.28
C LEU A 288 -4.00 21.27 -5.98
N GLU A 289 -3.02 22.09 -6.32
CA GLU A 289 -3.21 23.34 -7.07
C GLU A 289 -3.77 23.07 -8.46
N MET A 290 -3.24 22.07 -9.18
CA MET A 290 -3.77 21.64 -10.48
C MET A 290 -5.22 21.19 -10.38
N ARG A 291 -5.58 20.41 -9.34
CA ARG A 291 -6.98 20.02 -9.12
C ARG A 291 -7.88 21.22 -8.82
N LYS A 292 -7.39 22.17 -8.03
CA LYS A 292 -8.13 23.40 -7.71
C LYS A 292 -8.36 24.21 -8.98
N ALA A 293 -7.33 24.46 -9.78
CA ALA A 293 -7.44 25.17 -11.05
C ALA A 293 -8.40 24.47 -12.04
N ARG A 294 -8.34 23.13 -12.12
CA ARG A 294 -9.28 22.36 -12.94
C ARG A 294 -10.72 22.48 -12.45
N LYS A 295 -10.94 22.46 -11.14
CA LYS A 295 -12.26 22.69 -10.55
C LYS A 295 -12.78 24.09 -10.88
N GLU A 296 -11.97 25.12 -10.70
CA GLU A 296 -12.33 26.50 -11.04
C GLU A 296 -12.63 26.67 -12.54
N TYR A 297 -11.89 26.00 -13.41
CA TYR A 297 -12.16 25.97 -14.84
C TYR A 297 -13.49 25.25 -15.15
N ALA A 298 -13.77 24.10 -14.51
CA ALA A 298 -15.05 23.42 -14.64
C ALA A 298 -16.22 24.32 -14.23
N ASP A 299 -16.10 24.97 -13.06
CA ASP A 299 -17.11 25.91 -12.55
C ASP A 299 -17.33 27.07 -13.54
N SER A 300 -16.26 27.57 -14.18
CA SER A 300 -16.34 28.65 -15.19
C SER A 300 -17.10 28.25 -16.46
N LEU A 301 -17.15 26.95 -16.77
CA LEU A 301 -17.89 26.37 -17.89
C LEU A 301 -19.33 25.98 -17.51
N GLY A 302 -19.73 26.17 -16.25
CA GLY A 302 -21.07 25.85 -15.75
C GLY A 302 -21.29 24.37 -15.43
N PHE A 303 -20.23 23.63 -15.13
CA PHE A 303 -20.30 22.21 -14.74
C PHE A 303 -20.61 21.99 -13.26
#